data_AF-V2YK29-F1
#
_entry.id   AF-V2YK29-F1
#
_cell.length_a   1.000
_cell.length_b   1.000
_cell.length_c   1.000
_cell.angle_alpha   90.00
_cell.angle_beta   90.00
_cell.angle_gamma   90.00
#
_symmetry.space_group_name_H-M   'P 1'
#
loop_
_entity.id
_entity.type
_entity.pdbx_description
1 polymer ?
#
loop_
_entity_poly.entity_id
_entity_poly.type
_entity_poly.pdbx_seq_one_letter_code
_entity_poly.pdbx_strand_id
1 'polypeptide(L)'
;MSRLAGRTELEGLGLGKKRVPAERSLAFAPGDLLLEIAGYLDTRMDLFNFCSTVCRSYRALSSRLNKPVTVISRTIVSSPSILYAEVVLSSAEQCKATLAMLSRRRDIARHVRELIIRPRSKKPSSHQFFDAVVASAAVRECAIAFTLDALAKFTWDSDELPYFDDMWFALRVCCPRLKHISTSIGSILPALNSHLFDFNDLRGFAFLLKPGFFENHPEMFFEEERPVSRRFWEMLIERCPNLEELAIDGISTFPTEAHHILEGRWPKLRKLILGDVVVDRPGMATGTSRSPFIDFLEAHPLLEDLSLSRANVGHTELSSLNPDTFKLRSFSGTLEQLQAMPHAHHYLESVTFRESMQTREVTSLVVAGLLQRLTSLTKLKISFTLHSMYDSGNLLKSLIASCPNLRHLELVCGHRPSFQIDTFSKTIRGFTKLRVLHLSIVRYPGDENLAAGAARIAMANPRLENFTLTFLPMKYPISLPFSMSLFLFTLRTKASGSFTLTCDNHGLPLTLRAFERRRLVWPMGLGCSYRTKRYTSDLRPAGSPSRSKKGLKGFMSLLSENSAAGEELRMIAFCAFLVCLAVWGFLVNREFGHT
;
A
#
# COMPACT_ATOMS: atom_id res chain seq x y z
N MET A 1 -20.84 14.87 -94.44
CA MET A 1 -21.22 13.45 -94.29
C MET A 1 -20.50 12.87 -93.07
N SER A 2 -21.26 12.15 -92.22
CA SER A 2 -20.90 11.21 -91.12
C SER A 2 -19.82 11.61 -90.09
N ARG A 3 -20.14 11.92 -88.82
CA ARG A 3 -20.51 11.07 -87.64
C ARG A 3 -19.43 10.10 -87.14
N LEU A 4 -18.97 10.30 -85.89
CA LEU A 4 -18.76 9.35 -84.75
C LEU A 4 -17.66 9.94 -83.84
N ALA A 5 -17.95 10.60 -82.71
CA ALA A 5 -18.34 10.05 -81.40
C ALA A 5 -17.32 9.02 -80.86
N GLY A 6 -16.28 9.53 -80.17
CA GLY A 6 -15.34 8.75 -79.38
C GLY A 6 -15.48 9.08 -77.89
N ARG A 7 -15.82 8.05 -77.12
CA ARG A 7 -16.12 8.00 -75.68
C ARG A 7 -14.93 8.44 -74.81
N THR A 8 -15.22 9.22 -73.78
CA THR A 8 -14.37 9.48 -72.61
C THR A 8 -14.30 8.26 -71.69
N GLU A 9 -13.12 7.64 -71.54
CA GLU A 9 -12.80 6.72 -70.46
C GLU A 9 -12.27 7.52 -69.25
N LEU A 10 -13.09 7.57 -68.20
CA LEU A 10 -12.69 7.96 -66.86
C LEU A 10 -12.13 6.71 -66.16
N GLU A 11 -10.80 6.60 -66.11
CA GLU A 11 -10.12 5.61 -65.27
C GLU A 11 -10.40 5.88 -63.79
N GLY A 12 -11.18 4.98 -63.19
CA GLY A 12 -11.41 4.93 -61.76
C GLY A 12 -10.15 4.49 -61.02
N LEU A 13 -9.50 5.42 -60.33
CA LEU A 13 -8.52 5.16 -59.28
C LEU A 13 -9.19 4.39 -58.13
N GLY A 14 -9.20 3.06 -58.26
CA GLY A 14 -9.58 2.13 -57.21
C GLY A 14 -8.63 2.28 -56.02
N LEU A 15 -9.08 2.99 -54.99
CA LEU A 15 -8.50 2.98 -53.65
C LEU A 15 -8.55 1.54 -53.12
N GLY A 16 -7.49 0.78 -53.41
CA GLY A 16 -7.27 -0.54 -52.86
C GLY A 16 -7.35 -0.46 -51.34
N LYS A 17 -8.41 -1.02 -50.75
CA LYS A 17 -8.52 -1.27 -49.31
C LYS A 17 -7.30 -2.09 -48.90
N LYS A 18 -6.23 -1.44 -48.45
CA LYS A 18 -5.13 -2.07 -47.72
C LYS A 18 -5.79 -2.85 -46.58
N ARG A 19 -5.82 -4.19 -46.71
CA ARG A 19 -6.20 -5.07 -45.61
C ARG A 19 -5.23 -4.75 -44.48
N VAL A 20 -5.73 -4.05 -43.47
CA VAL A 20 -5.00 -3.85 -42.21
C VAL A 20 -4.57 -5.26 -41.77
N PRO A 21 -3.26 -5.50 -41.51
CA PRO A 21 -2.80 -6.80 -41.10
C PRO A 21 -3.63 -7.23 -39.89
N ALA A 22 -4.25 -8.42 -39.98
CA ALA A 22 -5.11 -8.95 -38.94
C ALA A 22 -4.37 -8.84 -37.61
N GLU A 23 -4.91 -8.05 -36.67
CA GLU A 23 -4.35 -7.88 -35.35
C GLU A 23 -4.09 -9.26 -34.76
N ARG A 24 -2.81 -9.61 -34.56
CA ARG A 24 -2.44 -10.90 -34.02
C ARG A 24 -2.98 -10.96 -32.60
N SER A 25 -4.01 -11.78 -32.41
CA SER A 25 -4.62 -11.97 -31.10
C SER A 25 -3.55 -12.35 -30.07
N LEU A 26 -3.59 -11.70 -28.91
CA LEU A 26 -2.71 -11.99 -27.77
C LEU A 26 -2.77 -13.48 -27.36
N ALA A 27 -3.84 -14.19 -27.75
CA ALA A 27 -4.00 -15.63 -27.54
C ALA A 27 -2.94 -16.50 -28.24
N PHE A 28 -2.20 -15.96 -29.21
CA PHE A 28 -1.08 -16.66 -29.85
C PHE A 28 0.26 -16.40 -29.16
N ALA A 29 0.32 -15.53 -28.15
CA ALA A 29 1.54 -15.30 -27.42
C ALA A 29 1.98 -16.57 -26.68
N PRO A 30 3.29 -16.88 -26.67
CA PRO A 30 3.89 -17.87 -25.78
C PRO A 30 3.45 -17.70 -24.32
N GLY A 31 3.38 -18.81 -23.61
CA GLY A 31 2.85 -18.86 -22.24
C GLY A 31 3.63 -18.08 -21.20
N ASP A 32 4.94 -18.15 -21.32
CA ASP A 32 5.93 -17.34 -20.59
C ASP A 32 5.66 -15.85 -20.76
N LEU A 33 5.41 -15.36 -21.98
CA LEU A 33 5.06 -13.96 -22.20
C LEU A 33 3.71 -13.59 -21.56
N LEU A 34 2.72 -14.48 -21.60
CA LEU A 34 1.44 -14.22 -20.92
C LEU A 34 1.60 -14.18 -19.39
N LEU A 35 2.48 -15.01 -18.83
CA LEU A 35 2.82 -14.99 -17.40
C LEU A 35 3.61 -13.74 -17.04
N GLU A 36 4.51 -13.27 -17.90
CA GLU A 36 5.22 -12.01 -17.73
C GLU A 36 4.24 -10.82 -17.74
N ILE A 37 3.35 -10.75 -18.73
CA ILE A 37 2.29 -9.73 -18.79
C ILE A 37 1.41 -9.77 -17.55
N ALA A 38 1.02 -10.97 -17.11
CA ALA A 38 0.26 -11.17 -15.88
C ALA A 38 1.00 -10.65 -14.64
N GLY A 39 2.33 -10.82 -14.57
CA GLY A 39 3.19 -10.30 -13.51
C GLY A 39 3.21 -8.77 -13.42
N TYR A 40 2.90 -8.07 -14.52
CA TYR A 40 2.81 -6.61 -14.57
C TYR A 40 1.40 -6.04 -14.30
N LEU A 41 0.39 -6.89 -14.05
CA LEU A 41 -0.97 -6.41 -13.75
C LEU A 41 -1.09 -6.02 -12.27
N ASP A 42 -1.28 -4.72 -12.02
CA ASP A 42 -1.30 -4.14 -10.66
C ASP A 42 -2.42 -4.68 -9.76
N THR A 43 -3.56 -5.05 -10.35
CA THR A 43 -4.73 -5.50 -9.57
C THR A 43 -5.04 -6.97 -9.81
N ARG A 44 -5.36 -7.68 -8.71
CA ARG A 44 -5.81 -9.08 -8.78
C ARG A 44 -7.07 -9.27 -9.63
N MET A 45 -7.90 -8.23 -9.73
CA MET A 45 -9.09 -8.23 -10.58
C MET A 45 -8.70 -8.18 -12.07
N ASP A 46 -7.74 -7.34 -12.43
CA ASP A 46 -7.24 -7.27 -13.80
C ASP A 46 -6.51 -8.57 -14.17
N LEU A 47 -5.72 -9.12 -13.25
CA LEU A 47 -5.13 -10.45 -13.40
C LEU A 47 -6.19 -11.53 -13.61
N PHE A 48 -7.24 -11.55 -12.81
CA PHE A 48 -8.34 -12.51 -12.97
C PHE A 48 -9.08 -12.34 -14.31
N ASN A 49 -9.36 -11.10 -14.71
CA ASN A 49 -10.01 -10.79 -15.98
C ASN A 49 -9.12 -11.14 -17.17
N PHE A 50 -7.82 -10.89 -17.06
CA PHE A 50 -6.81 -11.27 -18.04
C PHE A 50 -6.77 -12.79 -18.20
N CYS A 51 -6.61 -13.53 -17.09
CA CYS A 51 -6.61 -14.98 -17.08
C CYS A 51 -7.92 -15.55 -17.64
N SER A 52 -9.07 -14.96 -17.30
CA SER A 52 -10.38 -15.35 -17.82
C SER A 52 -10.52 -15.11 -19.33
N THR A 53 -10.01 -13.98 -19.81
CA THR A 53 -10.04 -13.61 -21.24
C THR A 53 -9.14 -14.54 -22.03
N VAL A 54 -7.91 -14.76 -21.57
CA VAL A 54 -6.95 -15.71 -22.14
C VAL A 54 -7.55 -17.11 -22.20
N CYS A 55 -8.18 -17.59 -21.11
CA CYS A 55 -8.86 -18.89 -21.09
C CYS A 55 -9.99 -18.98 -22.12
N ARG A 56 -10.82 -17.93 -22.25
CA ARG A 56 -11.91 -17.90 -23.25
C ARG A 56 -11.36 -17.92 -24.66
N SER A 57 -10.33 -17.13 -24.95
CA SER A 57 -9.69 -17.06 -26.26
C SER A 57 -9.04 -18.39 -26.65
N TYR A 58 -8.37 -19.07 -25.70
CA TYR A 58 -7.82 -20.40 -25.96
C TYR A 58 -8.89 -21.46 -26.19
N ARG A 59 -9.99 -21.45 -25.41
CA ARG A 59 -11.12 -22.38 -25.66
C ARG A 59 -11.72 -22.16 -27.05
N ALA A 60 -11.89 -20.91 -27.47
CA ALA A 60 -12.38 -20.57 -28.80
C ALA A 60 -11.41 -20.95 -29.93
N LEU A 61 -10.09 -20.89 -29.69
CA LEU A 61 -9.09 -21.33 -30.66
C LEU A 61 -9.03 -22.85 -30.76
N SER A 62 -9.11 -23.52 -29.60
CA SER A 62 -9.09 -24.97 -29.49
C SER A 62 -10.26 -25.62 -30.23
N SER A 63 -11.46 -25.03 -30.17
CA SER A 63 -12.61 -25.54 -30.90
C SER A 63 -12.47 -25.40 -32.42
N ARG A 64 -11.68 -24.43 -32.92
CA ARG A 64 -11.46 -24.22 -34.36
C ARG A 64 -10.40 -25.12 -34.96
N LEU A 65 -9.37 -25.49 -34.20
CA LEU A 65 -8.20 -26.18 -34.73
C LEU A 65 -8.32 -27.71 -34.72
N ASN A 66 -9.35 -28.28 -34.07
CA ASN A 66 -9.56 -29.73 -33.94
C ASN A 66 -8.28 -30.50 -33.50
N LYS A 67 -7.35 -29.82 -32.80
CA LYS A 67 -6.10 -30.40 -32.30
C LYS A 67 -6.30 -30.80 -30.83
N PRO A 68 -5.83 -31.98 -30.41
CA PRO A 68 -5.99 -32.46 -29.05
C PRO A 68 -5.31 -31.51 -28.04
N VAL A 69 -6.05 -31.21 -26.98
CA VAL A 69 -5.81 -30.14 -25.97
C VAL A 69 -4.68 -30.48 -24.97
N THR A 70 -3.80 -31.40 -25.31
CA THR A 70 -2.84 -31.99 -24.36
C THR A 70 -1.59 -31.12 -24.14
N VAL A 71 -1.11 -30.41 -25.15
CA VAL A 71 0.10 -29.58 -25.02
C VAL A 71 -0.20 -28.15 -24.54
N ILE A 72 -1.34 -27.58 -24.93
CA ILE A 72 -1.71 -26.18 -24.61
C ILE A 72 -2.32 -26.04 -23.20
N SER A 73 -2.85 -27.13 -22.63
CA SER A 73 -3.38 -27.12 -21.26
C SER A 73 -2.33 -26.82 -20.19
N ARG A 74 -1.06 -27.19 -20.41
CA ARG A 74 0.01 -26.95 -19.42
C ARG A 74 0.25 -25.47 -19.16
N THR A 75 0.10 -24.62 -20.16
CA THR A 75 0.29 -23.17 -20.04
C THR A 75 -0.84 -22.49 -19.26
N ILE A 76 -2.08 -22.95 -19.46
CA ILE A 76 -3.25 -22.44 -18.73
C ILE A 76 -3.19 -22.86 -17.25
N VAL A 77 -2.58 -24.02 -16.95
CA VAL A 77 -2.32 -24.52 -15.59
C VAL A 77 -1.31 -23.66 -14.83
N SER A 78 -0.52 -22.80 -15.49
CA SER A 78 0.42 -21.90 -14.83
C SER A 78 -0.20 -20.57 -14.36
N SER A 79 -1.37 -20.18 -14.87
CA SER A 79 -2.05 -18.95 -14.43
C SER A 79 -2.38 -18.90 -12.92
N PRO A 80 -2.84 -20.01 -12.28
CA PRO A 80 -2.98 -20.07 -10.84
C PRO A 80 -1.70 -19.78 -10.06
N SER A 81 -0.53 -20.06 -10.64
CA SER A 81 0.75 -19.90 -9.93
C SER A 81 1.05 -18.46 -9.55
N ILE A 82 0.67 -17.48 -10.38
CA ILE A 82 0.84 -16.06 -10.11
C ILE A 82 -0.32 -15.55 -9.25
N LEU A 83 -1.56 -15.92 -9.60
CA LEU A 83 -2.76 -15.40 -8.94
C LEU A 83 -2.87 -15.83 -7.47
N TYR A 84 -2.42 -17.04 -7.15
CA TYR A 84 -2.48 -17.61 -5.81
C TYR A 84 -1.11 -17.70 -5.12
N ALA A 85 -0.04 -17.13 -5.70
CA ALA A 85 1.27 -17.08 -5.04
C ALA A 85 1.17 -16.48 -3.64
N GLU A 86 0.39 -15.41 -3.50
CA GLU A 86 0.14 -14.71 -2.24
C GLU A 86 -1.37 -14.67 -1.96
N VAL A 87 -1.80 -15.33 -0.88
CA VAL A 87 -3.19 -15.37 -0.45
C VAL A 87 -3.36 -14.56 0.82
N VAL A 88 -4.12 -13.45 0.73
CA VAL A 88 -4.43 -12.58 1.88
C VAL A 88 -5.90 -12.75 2.24
N LEU A 89 -6.16 -13.27 3.44
CA LEU A 89 -7.52 -13.53 3.95
C LEU A 89 -7.81 -12.54 5.09
N SER A 90 -8.80 -11.67 4.90
CA SER A 90 -9.07 -10.53 5.81
C SER A 90 -10.26 -10.73 6.76
N SER A 91 -10.95 -11.87 6.69
CA SER A 91 -12.06 -12.21 7.60
C SER A 91 -12.11 -13.72 7.85
N ALA A 92 -12.72 -14.13 8.96
CA ALA A 92 -12.88 -15.54 9.31
C ALA A 92 -13.75 -16.31 8.29
N GLU A 93 -14.83 -15.69 7.80
CA GLU A 93 -15.66 -16.26 6.74
C GLU A 93 -14.85 -16.49 5.45
N GLN A 94 -14.02 -15.52 5.07
CA GLN A 94 -13.14 -15.65 3.92
C GLN A 94 -12.08 -16.74 4.15
N CYS A 95 -11.54 -16.85 5.37
CA CYS A 95 -10.62 -17.93 5.75
C CYS A 95 -11.30 -19.29 5.57
N LYS A 96 -12.45 -19.50 6.20
CA LYS A 96 -13.21 -20.75 6.12
C LYS A 96 -13.55 -21.12 4.67
N ALA A 97 -14.11 -20.19 3.90
CA ALA A 97 -14.52 -20.46 2.53
C ALA A 97 -13.33 -20.72 1.59
N THR A 98 -12.28 -19.90 1.68
CA THR A 98 -11.13 -19.99 0.77
C THR A 98 -10.25 -21.18 1.11
N LEU A 99 -9.96 -21.42 2.40
CA LEU A 99 -9.14 -22.55 2.82
C LEU A 99 -9.87 -23.88 2.57
N ALA A 100 -11.19 -23.96 2.78
CA ALA A 100 -11.97 -25.14 2.38
C ALA A 100 -11.92 -25.39 0.86
N MET A 101 -11.93 -24.32 0.05
CA MET A 101 -11.75 -24.43 -1.40
C MET A 101 -10.34 -24.94 -1.74
N LEU A 102 -9.28 -24.42 -1.10
CA LEU A 102 -7.90 -24.88 -1.31
C LEU A 102 -7.71 -26.34 -0.89
N SER A 103 -8.29 -26.78 0.23
CA SER A 103 -8.25 -28.18 0.65
C SER A 103 -8.89 -29.12 -0.38
N ARG A 104 -9.96 -28.69 -1.06
CA ARG A 104 -10.62 -29.44 -2.13
C ARG A 104 -9.85 -29.37 -3.46
N ARG A 105 -9.12 -28.28 -3.69
CA ARG A 105 -8.44 -27.95 -4.95
C ARG A 105 -6.92 -27.92 -4.78
N ARG A 106 -6.34 -29.12 -4.65
CA ARG A 106 -4.88 -29.33 -4.60
C ARG A 106 -4.14 -28.73 -5.79
N ASP A 107 -4.79 -28.67 -6.94
CA ASP A 107 -4.26 -28.05 -8.16
C ASP A 107 -3.95 -26.56 -7.99
N ILE A 108 -4.73 -25.85 -7.17
CA ILE A 108 -4.51 -24.45 -6.81
C ILE A 108 -3.62 -24.33 -5.58
N ALA A 109 -3.90 -25.09 -4.53
CA ALA A 109 -3.25 -24.94 -3.23
C ALA A 109 -1.72 -25.11 -3.28
N ARG A 110 -1.24 -25.98 -4.18
CA ARG A 110 0.21 -26.18 -4.43
C ARG A 110 0.96 -24.97 -4.97
N HIS A 111 0.24 -23.92 -5.33
CA HIS A 111 0.81 -22.68 -5.84
C HIS A 111 0.91 -21.59 -4.78
N VAL A 112 0.30 -21.79 -3.61
CA VAL A 112 0.33 -20.83 -2.51
C VAL A 112 1.70 -20.84 -1.87
N ARG A 113 2.44 -19.74 -2.04
CA ARG A 113 3.79 -19.54 -1.47
C ARG A 113 3.75 -18.70 -0.20
N GLU A 114 2.85 -17.73 -0.16
CA GLU A 114 2.64 -16.84 0.98
C GLU A 114 1.17 -16.86 1.38
N LEU A 115 0.91 -17.17 2.65
CA LEU A 115 -0.43 -17.15 3.24
C LEU A 115 -0.47 -16.15 4.40
N ILE A 116 -1.25 -15.08 4.23
CA ILE A 116 -1.43 -14.02 5.22
C ILE A 116 -2.86 -14.08 5.74
N ILE A 117 -3.01 -14.37 7.03
CA ILE A 117 -4.29 -14.48 7.73
C ILE A 117 -4.47 -13.24 8.62
N ARG A 118 -5.50 -12.45 8.34
CA ARG A 118 -5.89 -11.25 9.07
C ARG A 118 -7.36 -11.36 9.45
N PRO A 119 -7.74 -12.12 10.50
CA PRO A 119 -9.12 -12.29 10.89
C PRO A 119 -9.61 -11.02 11.60
N ARG A 120 -9.63 -9.88 10.89
CA ARG A 120 -10.04 -8.59 11.45
C ARG A 120 -11.55 -8.47 11.32
N SER A 121 -12.24 -8.64 12.43
CA SER A 121 -13.65 -8.26 12.51
C SER A 121 -13.77 -6.74 12.52
N LYS A 122 -14.71 -6.19 11.75
CA LYS A 122 -15.15 -4.80 11.92
C LYS A 122 -16.02 -4.63 13.17
N LYS A 123 -16.40 -5.75 13.80
CA LYS A 123 -17.25 -5.86 14.97
C LYS A 123 -16.43 -5.64 16.25
N PRO A 124 -17.08 -5.31 17.39
CA PRO A 124 -16.40 -5.16 18.69
C PRO A 124 -15.57 -6.40 19.07
N SER A 125 -14.63 -6.20 20.00
CA SER A 125 -13.60 -7.16 20.45
C SER A 125 -14.14 -8.55 20.78
N SER A 126 -15.36 -8.66 21.32
CA SER A 126 -15.97 -9.95 21.69
C SER A 126 -16.14 -10.94 20.52
N HIS A 127 -16.31 -10.45 19.28
CA HIS A 127 -16.43 -11.32 18.10
C HIS A 127 -15.08 -11.71 17.48
N GLN A 128 -14.01 -11.00 17.82
CA GLN A 128 -12.68 -11.28 17.27
C GLN A 128 -12.15 -12.63 17.70
N PHE A 129 -12.48 -13.06 18.93
CA PHE A 129 -12.11 -14.37 19.46
C PHE A 129 -12.68 -15.50 18.60
N PHE A 130 -13.99 -15.49 18.34
CA PHE A 130 -14.63 -16.51 17.49
C PHE A 130 -14.09 -16.51 16.06
N ASP A 131 -13.80 -15.32 15.52
CA ASP A 131 -13.20 -15.18 14.19
C ASP A 131 -11.80 -15.84 14.14
N ALA A 132 -10.99 -15.68 15.19
CA ALA A 132 -9.68 -16.33 15.33
C ALA A 132 -9.80 -17.86 15.48
N VAL A 133 -10.77 -18.36 16.25
CA VAL A 133 -11.06 -19.80 16.39
C VAL A 133 -11.40 -20.42 15.03
N VAL A 134 -12.31 -19.80 14.27
CA VAL A 134 -12.73 -20.30 12.95
C VAL A 134 -11.58 -20.25 11.95
N ALA A 135 -10.81 -19.15 11.95
CA ALA A 135 -9.68 -18.98 11.04
C ALA A 135 -8.54 -19.98 11.34
N SER A 136 -8.16 -20.15 12.61
CA SER A 136 -7.09 -21.08 13.02
C SER A 136 -7.46 -22.54 12.72
N ALA A 137 -8.71 -22.95 13.02
CA ALA A 137 -9.20 -24.27 12.62
C ALA A 137 -9.12 -24.47 11.10
N ALA A 138 -9.58 -23.49 10.30
CA ALA A 138 -9.55 -23.60 8.85
C ALA A 138 -8.11 -23.72 8.29
N VAL A 139 -7.13 -23.03 8.89
CA VAL A 139 -5.71 -23.15 8.52
C VAL A 139 -5.19 -24.55 8.86
N ARG A 140 -5.47 -25.03 10.07
CA ARG A 140 -5.09 -26.37 10.51
C ARG A 140 -5.61 -27.45 9.56
N GLU A 141 -6.91 -27.45 9.27
CA GLU A 141 -7.52 -28.43 8.35
C GLU A 141 -6.91 -28.36 6.94
N CYS A 142 -6.57 -27.16 6.47
CA CYS A 142 -5.94 -26.98 5.15
C CYS A 142 -4.50 -27.50 5.10
N ALA A 143 -3.74 -27.28 6.18
CA ALA A 143 -2.38 -27.80 6.33
C ALA A 143 -2.39 -29.34 6.40
N ILE A 144 -3.23 -29.94 7.26
CA ILE A 144 -3.35 -31.41 7.43
C ILE A 144 -3.73 -32.11 6.12
N ALA A 145 -4.47 -31.44 5.23
CA ALA A 145 -4.82 -32.00 3.93
C ALA A 145 -3.64 -32.10 2.94
N PHE A 146 -2.41 -31.72 3.35
CA PHE A 146 -1.17 -31.70 2.56
C PHE A 146 -1.31 -30.95 1.23
N THR A 147 -2.07 -29.85 1.25
CA THR A 147 -2.38 -29.09 0.04
C THR A 147 -1.44 -27.90 -0.20
N LEU A 148 -0.70 -27.48 0.84
CA LEU A 148 0.15 -26.29 0.87
C LEU A 148 1.64 -26.64 0.79
N ASP A 149 2.02 -27.55 -0.12
CA ASP A 149 3.40 -28.05 -0.28
C ASP A 149 4.42 -26.96 -0.68
N ALA A 150 3.98 -25.93 -1.41
CA ALA A 150 4.79 -24.79 -1.83
C ALA A 150 4.83 -23.62 -0.84
N LEU A 151 4.14 -23.73 0.31
CA LEU A 151 4.05 -22.65 1.28
C LEU A 151 5.44 -22.37 1.88
N ALA A 152 5.97 -21.19 1.60
CA ALA A 152 7.29 -20.74 2.04
C ALA A 152 7.20 -19.70 3.17
N LYS A 153 6.09 -18.95 3.21
CA LYS A 153 5.84 -17.89 4.19
C LYS A 153 4.43 -17.96 4.74
N PHE A 154 4.31 -17.95 6.06
CA PHE A 154 3.04 -17.87 6.76
C PHE A 154 3.03 -16.65 7.66
N THR A 155 1.93 -15.90 7.66
CA THR A 155 1.77 -14.70 8.50
C THR A 155 0.40 -14.70 9.15
N TRP A 156 0.40 -14.74 10.48
CA TRP A 156 -0.76 -14.51 11.31
C TRP A 156 -0.74 -13.06 11.83
N ASP A 157 -1.59 -12.20 11.27
CA ASP A 157 -1.70 -10.78 11.64
C ASP A 157 -3.13 -10.49 12.15
N SER A 158 -3.35 -10.90 13.39
CA SER A 158 -4.57 -10.67 14.15
C SER A 158 -4.28 -9.75 15.35
N ASP A 159 -5.29 -9.43 16.14
CA ASP A 159 -5.09 -8.75 17.42
C ASP A 159 -4.57 -9.72 18.49
N GLU A 160 -4.82 -11.03 18.33
CA GLU A 160 -4.42 -12.12 19.24
C GLU A 160 -3.72 -13.28 18.51
N LEU A 161 -3.09 -14.18 19.27
CA LEU A 161 -2.54 -15.43 18.75
C LEU A 161 -3.60 -16.35 18.13
N PRO A 162 -3.21 -17.32 17.28
CA PRO A 162 -4.13 -18.38 16.86
C PRO A 162 -4.63 -19.14 18.08
N TYR A 163 -5.94 -19.41 18.13
CA TYR A 163 -6.56 -20.07 19.26
C TYR A 163 -6.08 -21.53 19.42
N PHE A 164 -5.97 -22.26 18.30
CA PHE A 164 -5.53 -23.64 18.31
C PHE A 164 -4.03 -23.75 18.01
N ASP A 165 -3.25 -24.17 18.99
CA ASP A 165 -1.80 -24.31 18.89
C ASP A 165 -1.36 -25.46 17.95
N ASP A 166 -2.18 -26.50 17.83
CA ASP A 166 -2.01 -27.60 16.88
C ASP A 166 -1.97 -27.13 15.40
N MET A 167 -2.42 -25.90 15.12
CA MET A 167 -2.23 -25.24 13.83
C MET A 167 -0.73 -25.09 13.50
N TRP A 168 0.09 -24.68 14.48
CA TRP A 168 1.53 -24.54 14.30
C TRP A 168 2.19 -25.89 14.04
N PHE A 169 1.76 -26.92 14.78
CA PHE A 169 2.17 -28.29 14.56
C PHE A 169 1.83 -28.76 13.13
N ALA A 170 0.60 -28.55 12.69
CA ALA A 170 0.15 -28.92 11.35
C ALA A 170 0.94 -28.20 10.25
N LEU A 171 1.20 -26.89 10.40
CA LEU A 171 2.03 -26.13 9.46
C LEU A 171 3.46 -26.69 9.40
N ARG A 172 4.06 -26.98 10.55
CA ARG A 172 5.42 -27.55 10.63
C ARG A 172 5.54 -28.90 9.93
N VAL A 173 4.60 -29.81 10.20
CA VAL A 173 4.64 -31.18 9.69
C VAL A 173 4.24 -31.25 8.21
N CYS A 174 3.24 -30.46 7.81
CA CYS A 174 2.62 -30.60 6.48
C CYS A 174 3.15 -29.59 5.44
N CYS A 175 3.89 -28.56 5.85
CA CYS A 175 4.45 -27.54 4.95
C CYS A 175 6.00 -27.54 5.03
N PRO A 176 6.69 -28.50 4.39
CA PRO A 176 8.14 -28.68 4.54
C PRO A 176 8.99 -27.52 3.98
N ARG A 177 8.40 -26.68 3.11
CA ARG A 177 9.06 -25.52 2.51
C ARG A 177 8.88 -24.25 3.34
N LEU A 178 8.14 -24.30 4.44
CA LEU A 178 7.85 -23.15 5.28
C LEU A 178 9.13 -22.72 6.00
N LYS A 179 9.64 -21.54 5.64
CA LYS A 179 10.90 -20.99 6.16
C LYS A 179 10.72 -19.60 6.76
N HIS A 180 9.57 -18.97 6.55
CA HIS A 180 9.25 -17.66 7.09
C HIS A 180 7.96 -17.73 7.89
N ILE A 181 8.04 -17.38 9.17
CA ILE A 181 6.89 -17.37 10.07
C ILE A 181 6.75 -15.96 10.65
N SER A 182 5.55 -15.43 10.58
CA SER A 182 5.18 -14.22 11.28
C SER A 182 3.92 -14.46 12.11
N THR A 183 3.92 -14.01 13.34
CA THR A 183 2.76 -14.09 14.22
C THR A 183 2.60 -12.84 15.06
N SER A 184 1.36 -12.45 15.29
CA SER A 184 0.98 -11.37 16.19
C SER A 184 0.70 -11.88 17.60
N ILE A 185 1.15 -11.14 18.61
CA ILE A 185 0.84 -11.39 20.02
C ILE A 185 0.02 -10.24 20.56
N GLY A 186 -1.12 -10.55 21.16
CA GLY A 186 -2.00 -9.61 21.85
C GLY A 186 -1.96 -9.80 23.35
N SER A 187 -3.14 -9.77 23.97
CA SER A 187 -3.34 -9.94 25.40
C SER A 187 -3.13 -11.37 25.92
N ILE A 188 -2.96 -12.35 25.02
CA ILE A 188 -2.76 -13.76 25.39
C ILE A 188 -1.34 -14.20 24.97
N LEU A 189 -0.59 -14.76 25.91
CA LEU A 189 0.72 -15.38 25.65
C LEU A 189 0.60 -16.79 25.08
N PRO A 190 1.59 -17.25 24.29
CA PRO A 190 1.68 -18.64 23.89
C PRO A 190 1.83 -19.55 25.11
N ALA A 191 1.24 -20.74 25.05
CA ALA A 191 1.45 -21.76 26.08
C ALA A 191 2.94 -22.17 26.18
N LEU A 192 3.37 -22.62 27.36
CA LEU A 192 4.76 -23.09 27.59
C LEU A 192 5.18 -24.17 26.57
N ASN A 193 4.24 -25.01 26.18
CA ASN A 193 4.41 -26.10 25.22
C ASN A 193 3.93 -25.76 23.81
N SER A 194 3.86 -24.48 23.46
CA SER A 194 3.42 -24.06 22.13
C SER A 194 4.33 -24.60 21.03
N HIS A 195 3.72 -25.21 20.03
CA HIS A 195 4.40 -25.69 18.82
C HIS A 195 4.92 -24.56 17.93
N LEU A 196 4.61 -23.29 18.24
CA LEU A 196 5.22 -22.13 17.58
C LEU A 196 6.75 -22.12 17.75
N PHE A 197 7.27 -22.60 18.88
CA PHE A 197 8.71 -22.63 19.16
C PHE A 197 9.39 -23.91 18.66
N ASP A 198 8.63 -24.80 18.01
CA ASP A 198 9.12 -26.11 17.57
C ASP A 198 9.66 -26.12 16.13
N PHE A 199 9.77 -24.97 15.48
CA PHE A 199 10.30 -24.86 14.13
C PHE A 199 11.84 -24.94 14.09
N ASN A 200 12.37 -25.34 12.94
CA ASN A 200 13.80 -25.55 12.69
C ASN A 200 14.21 -24.87 11.38
N ASP A 201 15.45 -24.39 11.34
CA ASP A 201 16.08 -23.86 10.11
C ASP A 201 15.16 -22.83 9.42
N LEU A 202 14.59 -21.92 10.21
CA LEU A 202 13.85 -20.78 9.67
C LEU A 202 14.83 -19.79 9.05
N ARG A 203 14.39 -19.17 7.96
CA ARG A 203 15.09 -18.05 7.31
C ARG A 203 14.49 -16.71 7.73
N GLY A 204 13.22 -16.67 8.08
CA GLY A 204 12.59 -15.46 8.60
C GLY A 204 11.69 -15.74 9.79
N PHE A 205 11.83 -14.93 10.83
CA PHE A 205 10.93 -14.95 11.96
C PHE A 205 10.49 -13.53 12.31
N ALA A 206 9.18 -13.34 12.48
CA ALA A 206 8.62 -12.04 12.81
C ALA A 206 7.57 -12.13 13.92
N PHE A 207 7.80 -11.42 15.00
CA PHE A 207 6.92 -11.26 16.14
C PHE A 207 6.31 -9.86 16.11
N LEU A 208 4.98 -9.78 16.01
CA LEU A 208 4.26 -8.52 15.93
C LEU A 208 3.50 -8.28 17.25
N LEU A 209 4.10 -7.51 18.15
CA LEU A 209 3.52 -7.15 19.44
C LEU A 209 2.40 -6.12 19.24
N LYS A 210 1.17 -6.50 19.59
CA LYS A 210 -0.03 -5.67 19.48
C LYS A 210 -0.25 -4.87 20.76
N PRO A 211 -1.06 -3.79 20.75
CA PRO A 211 -1.32 -2.99 21.94
C PRO A 211 -1.78 -3.82 23.16
N GLY A 212 -2.60 -4.86 22.95
CA GLY A 212 -3.06 -5.75 24.01
C GLY A 212 -1.93 -6.49 24.75
N PHE A 213 -0.79 -6.73 24.09
CA PHE A 213 0.40 -7.31 24.75
C PHE A 213 0.96 -6.37 25.80
N PHE A 214 1.16 -5.10 25.43
CA PHE A 214 1.74 -4.09 26.32
C PHE A 214 0.78 -3.71 27.46
N GLU A 215 -0.53 -3.72 27.20
CA GLU A 215 -1.55 -3.44 28.22
C GLU A 215 -1.63 -4.53 29.30
N ASN A 216 -1.48 -5.81 28.92
CA ASN A 216 -1.68 -6.92 29.84
C ASN A 216 -0.37 -7.51 30.38
N HIS A 217 0.75 -7.34 29.69
CA HIS A 217 2.03 -7.99 30.02
C HIS A 217 3.22 -7.02 30.06
N PRO A 218 3.09 -5.85 30.74
CA PRO A 218 4.13 -4.82 30.71
C PRO A 218 5.49 -5.31 31.22
N GLU A 219 5.50 -6.29 32.14
CA GLU A 219 6.71 -6.72 32.84
C GLU A 219 7.18 -8.14 32.46
N MET A 220 6.51 -8.85 31.55
CA MET A 220 6.39 -10.31 31.76
C MET A 220 6.85 -11.25 30.64
N PHE A 221 7.04 -10.88 29.37
CA PHE A 221 7.26 -11.93 28.36
C PHE A 221 8.70 -12.40 28.18
N PHE A 222 9.65 -11.47 28.20
CA PHE A 222 11.06 -11.74 27.89
C PHE A 222 11.96 -11.81 29.13
N GLU A 223 11.35 -11.86 30.32
CA GLU A 223 12.10 -12.16 31.54
C GLU A 223 12.70 -13.57 31.45
N GLU A 224 13.96 -13.68 31.85
CA GLU A 224 14.81 -14.87 31.75
C GLU A 224 14.24 -16.06 32.54
N GLU A 225 13.49 -15.79 33.61
CA GLU A 225 12.95 -16.84 34.49
C GLU A 225 11.78 -17.61 33.85
N ARG A 226 11.28 -17.18 32.70
CA ARG A 226 10.10 -17.82 32.10
C ARG A 226 10.46 -18.96 31.16
N PRO A 227 9.75 -20.09 31.23
CA PRO A 227 10.01 -21.20 30.33
C PRO A 227 9.69 -20.87 28.86
N VAL A 228 8.75 -19.95 28.61
CA VAL A 228 8.34 -19.54 27.25
C VAL A 228 9.46 -18.79 26.54
N SER A 229 10.08 -17.82 27.23
CA SER A 229 11.16 -17.00 26.67
C SER A 229 12.36 -17.89 26.33
N ARG A 230 12.72 -18.81 27.22
CA ARG A 230 13.81 -19.78 26.97
C ARG A 230 13.59 -20.59 25.69
N ARG A 231 12.41 -21.19 25.49
CA ARG A 231 12.11 -21.98 24.28
C ARG A 231 12.10 -21.13 23.01
N PHE A 232 11.61 -19.90 23.12
CA PHE A 232 11.63 -18.94 22.01
C PHE A 232 13.07 -18.62 21.58
N TRP A 233 13.95 -18.29 22.54
CA TRP A 233 15.35 -17.99 22.25
C TRP A 233 16.14 -19.22 21.80
N GLU A 234 15.91 -20.38 22.40
CA GLU A 234 16.48 -21.67 21.97
C GLU A 234 16.13 -21.97 20.49
N MET A 235 14.87 -21.75 20.11
CA MET A 235 14.45 -21.89 18.71
C MET A 235 15.21 -20.94 17.78
N LEU A 236 15.33 -19.66 18.15
CA LEU A 236 15.96 -18.65 17.28
C LEU A 236 17.48 -18.82 17.19
N ILE A 237 18.14 -19.05 18.32
CA ILE A 237 19.60 -19.05 18.43
C ILE A 237 20.17 -20.42 18.04
N GLU A 238 19.66 -21.51 18.63
CA GLU A 238 20.24 -22.84 18.45
C GLU A 238 19.68 -23.55 17.20
N ARG A 239 18.36 -23.44 16.97
CA ARG A 239 17.67 -24.22 15.94
C ARG A 239 17.54 -23.50 14.60
N CYS A 240 17.74 -22.18 14.57
CA CYS A 240 17.64 -21.35 13.37
C CYS A 240 18.91 -20.50 13.09
N PRO A 241 20.11 -21.11 12.95
CA PRO A 241 21.36 -20.35 12.77
C PRO A 241 21.45 -19.61 11.43
N ASN A 242 20.67 -20.02 10.42
CA ASN A 242 20.66 -19.43 9.08
C ASN A 242 19.61 -18.30 8.90
N LEU A 243 19.24 -17.61 9.98
CA LEU A 243 18.21 -16.58 9.92
C LEU A 243 18.67 -15.40 9.03
N GLU A 244 17.83 -15.03 8.08
CA GLU A 244 18.02 -13.91 7.14
C GLU A 244 17.19 -12.68 7.56
N GLU A 245 15.99 -12.91 8.13
CA GLU A 245 15.10 -11.84 8.61
C GLU A 245 14.65 -12.10 10.05
N LEU A 246 14.91 -11.13 10.95
CA LEU A 246 14.39 -11.13 12.31
C LEU A 246 13.59 -9.85 12.55
N ALA A 247 12.36 -9.98 12.99
CA ALA A 247 11.54 -8.85 13.40
C ALA A 247 10.88 -9.12 14.76
N ILE A 248 11.05 -8.20 15.70
CA ILE A 248 10.29 -8.10 16.94
C ILE A 248 9.74 -6.68 16.95
N ASP A 249 8.60 -6.48 16.30
CA ASP A 249 8.03 -5.15 16.06
C ASP A 249 6.78 -4.93 16.90
N GLY A 250 6.66 -3.72 17.45
CA GLY A 250 5.61 -3.34 18.36
C GLY A 250 5.69 -1.86 18.65
N ILE A 251 4.56 -1.26 19.01
CA ILE A 251 4.48 0.16 19.39
C ILE A 251 3.92 0.23 20.81
N SER A 252 4.71 0.76 21.73
CA SER A 252 4.39 0.86 23.15
C SER A 252 4.99 2.11 23.77
N THR A 253 4.32 2.64 24.79
CA THR A 253 4.92 3.67 25.66
C THR A 253 5.94 3.09 26.64
N PHE A 254 5.86 1.79 26.91
CA PHE A 254 6.74 1.05 27.81
C PHE A 254 7.43 -0.06 27.02
N PRO A 255 8.72 0.07 26.74
CA PRO A 255 9.43 -0.91 25.93
C PRO A 255 9.67 -2.21 26.74
N THR A 256 9.64 -3.35 26.07
CA THR A 256 9.84 -4.66 26.71
C THR A 256 11.30 -5.10 26.58
N GLU A 257 11.91 -5.72 27.58
CA GLU A 257 13.30 -6.20 27.49
C GLU A 257 13.45 -7.33 26.44
N ALA A 258 14.57 -7.44 25.74
CA ALA A 258 14.88 -8.59 24.86
C ALA A 258 16.41 -8.78 24.70
N HIS A 259 17.15 -8.70 25.80
CA HIS A 259 18.61 -8.75 25.81
C HIS A 259 19.21 -10.03 25.20
N HIS A 260 18.53 -11.19 25.29
CA HIS A 260 19.00 -12.44 24.69
C HIS A 260 19.18 -12.40 23.16
N ILE A 261 18.60 -11.41 22.47
CA ILE A 261 18.88 -11.21 21.05
C ILE A 261 20.38 -11.02 20.78
N LEU A 262 21.11 -10.46 21.75
CA LEU A 262 22.54 -10.21 21.70
C LEU A 262 23.39 -11.48 21.69
N GLU A 263 22.84 -12.60 22.15
CA GLU A 263 23.50 -13.91 22.13
C GLU A 263 23.43 -14.55 20.73
N GLY A 264 22.45 -14.14 19.92
CA GLY A 264 22.26 -14.62 18.56
C GLY A 264 23.44 -14.30 17.65
N ARG A 265 23.86 -15.28 16.85
CA ARG A 265 24.87 -15.13 15.79
C ARG A 265 24.31 -15.70 14.50
N TRP A 266 23.76 -14.82 13.67
CA TRP A 266 23.09 -15.19 12.42
C TRP A 266 23.90 -14.65 11.23
N PRO A 267 24.91 -15.36 10.72
CA PRO A 267 25.84 -14.83 9.71
C PRO A 267 25.18 -14.40 8.39
N LYS A 268 23.92 -14.83 8.16
CA LYS A 268 23.13 -14.47 6.97
C LYS A 268 22.07 -13.41 7.24
N LEU A 269 22.06 -12.78 8.42
CA LEU A 269 21.06 -11.79 8.79
C LEU A 269 21.18 -10.57 7.87
N ARG A 270 20.12 -10.31 7.11
CA ARG A 270 20.00 -9.19 6.16
C ARG A 270 19.01 -8.13 6.64
N LYS A 271 18.08 -8.51 7.51
CA LYS A 271 17.03 -7.61 7.99
C LYS A 271 16.77 -7.81 9.47
N LEU A 272 16.87 -6.71 10.22
CA LEU A 272 16.60 -6.65 11.64
C LEU A 272 15.58 -5.54 11.92
N ILE A 273 14.45 -5.90 12.50
CA ILE A 273 13.42 -4.96 12.93
C ILE A 273 13.22 -5.11 14.42
N LEU A 274 13.55 -4.07 15.17
CA LEU A 274 13.28 -3.94 16.59
C LEU A 274 12.32 -2.76 16.79
N GLY A 275 11.16 -3.07 17.35
CA GLY A 275 10.18 -2.11 17.79
C GLY A 275 10.53 -1.55 19.17
N ASP A 276 9.51 -1.21 19.95
CA ASP A 276 9.68 -0.72 21.33
C ASP A 276 10.11 -1.82 22.29
N VAL A 277 11.40 -2.18 22.19
CA VAL A 277 12.06 -3.26 22.90
C VAL A 277 13.39 -2.74 23.46
N VAL A 278 13.73 -3.04 24.71
CA VAL A 278 15.02 -2.67 25.30
C VAL A 278 15.99 -3.83 25.13
N VAL A 279 17.09 -3.60 24.43
CA VAL A 279 18.11 -4.64 24.23
C VAL A 279 19.24 -4.49 25.24
N ASP A 280 19.69 -3.26 25.50
CA ASP A 280 20.72 -2.98 26.49
C ASP A 280 20.08 -2.59 27.83
N ARG A 281 20.43 -3.32 28.91
CA ARG A 281 19.96 -2.98 30.27
C ARG A 281 20.70 -1.74 30.79
N PRO A 282 20.01 -0.60 31.00
CA PRO A 282 20.66 0.57 31.60
C PRO A 282 21.00 0.26 33.06
N GLY A 283 22.29 0.25 33.41
CA GLY A 283 22.76 0.14 34.80
C GLY A 283 23.64 -1.08 35.11
N MET A 284 23.72 -2.07 34.22
CA MET A 284 24.68 -3.19 34.32
C MET A 284 25.98 -2.86 33.56
N ALA A 285 26.37 -1.59 33.49
CA ALA A 285 27.60 -1.17 32.81
C ALA A 285 28.81 -1.74 33.56
N THR A 286 29.27 -2.92 33.14
CA THR A 286 30.41 -3.65 33.67
C THR A 286 31.72 -3.01 33.23
N GLY A 287 31.95 -1.71 33.49
CA GLY A 287 33.22 -1.00 33.25
C GLY A 287 33.77 -1.03 31.81
N THR A 288 33.12 -1.73 30.88
CA THR A 288 33.46 -1.82 29.47
C THR A 288 32.82 -0.65 28.76
N SER A 289 33.61 0.06 27.97
CA SER A 289 33.22 1.34 27.39
C SER A 289 32.21 1.23 26.24
N ARG A 290 31.75 0.02 25.89
CA ARG A 290 31.02 -0.25 24.65
C ARG A 290 29.74 -1.03 24.91
N SER A 291 28.65 -0.60 24.26
CA SER A 291 27.36 -1.28 24.32
C SER A 291 27.44 -2.66 23.62
N PRO A 292 26.90 -3.73 24.23
CA PRO A 292 26.91 -5.06 23.63
C PRO A 292 26.03 -5.15 22.38
N PHE A 293 25.03 -4.26 22.24
CA PHE A 293 24.28 -4.13 20.99
C PHE A 293 25.14 -3.66 19.81
N ILE A 294 26.14 -2.81 20.04
CA ILE A 294 27.08 -2.41 18.99
C ILE A 294 27.94 -3.59 18.54
N ASP A 295 28.45 -4.39 19.49
CA ASP A 295 29.20 -5.61 19.16
C ASP A 295 28.32 -6.63 18.42
N PHE A 296 27.05 -6.75 18.81
CA PHE A 296 26.07 -7.54 18.09
C PHE A 296 25.90 -7.04 16.66
N LEU A 297 25.69 -5.74 16.44
CA LEU A 297 25.56 -5.21 15.08
C LEU A 297 26.81 -5.54 14.27
N GLU A 298 28.01 -5.27 14.76
CA GLU A 298 29.26 -5.54 14.03
C GLU A 298 29.50 -7.01 13.68
N ALA A 299 28.96 -7.94 14.47
CA ALA A 299 29.01 -9.37 14.16
C ALA A 299 28.16 -9.76 12.92
N HIS A 300 27.33 -8.86 12.38
CA HIS A 300 26.37 -9.13 11.31
C HIS A 300 26.60 -8.30 10.03
N PRO A 301 27.75 -8.44 9.33
CA PRO A 301 28.15 -7.55 8.23
C PRO A 301 27.24 -7.58 6.98
N LEU A 302 26.34 -8.56 6.87
CA LEU A 302 25.39 -8.68 5.74
C LEU A 302 24.06 -7.95 5.96
N LEU A 303 23.88 -7.25 7.08
CA LEU A 303 22.63 -6.58 7.42
C LEU A 303 22.45 -5.31 6.57
N GLU A 304 21.41 -5.33 5.74
CA GLU A 304 21.08 -4.29 4.76
C GLU A 304 19.91 -3.41 5.23
N ASP A 305 19.00 -3.99 6.02
CA ASP A 305 17.78 -3.35 6.51
C ASP A 305 17.78 -3.33 8.04
N LEU A 306 17.86 -2.14 8.63
CA LEU A 306 17.86 -1.93 10.09
C LEU A 306 16.71 -1.02 10.47
N SER A 307 15.82 -1.54 11.31
CA SER A 307 14.75 -0.76 11.90
C SER A 307 14.87 -0.80 13.41
N LEU A 308 15.01 0.37 14.02
CA LEU A 308 15.12 0.59 15.45
C LEU A 308 14.01 1.53 15.91
N SER A 309 13.62 1.40 17.16
CA SER A 309 12.89 2.39 17.93
C SER A 309 13.84 3.13 18.87
N ARG A 310 13.33 4.21 19.48
CA ARG A 310 14.07 5.01 20.46
C ARG A 310 14.53 4.18 21.67
N ALA A 311 13.84 3.10 21.99
CA ALA A 311 14.09 2.30 23.18
C ALA A 311 15.22 1.28 23.04
N ASN A 312 15.64 0.94 21.80
CA ASN A 312 16.61 -0.14 21.62
C ASN A 312 18.03 0.25 22.01
N VAL A 313 18.50 1.41 21.52
CA VAL A 313 19.90 1.86 21.62
C VAL A 313 19.97 3.39 21.66
N GLY A 314 20.86 3.90 22.52
CA GLY A 314 21.14 5.33 22.59
C GLY A 314 21.81 5.84 21.33
N HIS A 315 21.50 7.07 20.91
CA HIS A 315 22.16 7.69 19.75
C HIS A 315 23.68 7.85 19.97
N THR A 316 24.15 8.06 21.21
CA THR A 316 25.58 8.13 21.52
C THR A 316 26.31 6.83 21.27
N GLU A 317 25.68 5.69 21.55
CA GLU A 317 26.30 4.36 21.38
C GLU A 317 26.47 4.01 19.91
N LEU A 318 25.50 4.37 19.07
CA LEU A 318 25.57 4.18 17.61
C LEU A 318 26.75 4.90 16.96
N SER A 319 27.27 5.97 17.57
CA SER A 319 28.46 6.67 17.07
C SER A 319 29.76 5.88 17.24
N SER A 320 29.75 4.83 18.08
CA SER A 320 30.89 3.93 18.30
C SER A 320 30.95 2.74 17.31
N LEU A 321 30.02 2.69 16.35
CA LEU A 321 29.96 1.64 15.34
C LEU A 321 31.09 1.82 14.32
N ASN A 322 31.77 0.72 14.00
CA ASN A 322 32.86 0.72 13.03
C ASN A 322 32.33 1.07 11.62
N PRO A 323 32.92 2.08 10.93
CA PRO A 323 32.49 2.50 9.60
C PRO A 323 32.50 1.40 8.53
N ASP A 324 33.40 0.42 8.64
CA ASP A 324 33.66 -0.53 7.57
C ASP A 324 32.81 -1.80 7.61
N THR A 325 32.14 -2.05 8.75
CA THR A 325 31.43 -3.32 8.99
C THR A 325 30.07 -3.37 8.31
N PHE A 326 29.44 -2.22 8.03
CA PHE A 326 28.02 -2.16 7.70
C PHE A 326 27.69 -1.33 6.46
N LYS A 327 27.03 -1.96 5.48
CA LYS A 327 26.54 -1.32 4.26
C LYS A 327 25.02 -1.22 4.27
N LEU A 328 24.52 -0.40 5.18
CA LEU A 328 23.09 -0.26 5.39
C LEU A 328 22.41 0.42 4.19
N ARG A 329 21.41 -0.24 3.60
CA ARG A 329 20.61 0.28 2.47
C ARG A 329 19.30 0.89 2.93
N SER A 330 18.68 0.33 3.97
CA SER A 330 17.44 0.83 4.53
C SER A 330 17.58 1.06 6.03
N PHE A 331 17.26 2.28 6.46
CA PHE A 331 17.20 2.63 7.88
C PHE A 331 15.78 3.04 8.26
N SER A 332 15.30 2.57 9.40
CA SER A 332 14.07 3.02 10.03
C SER A 332 14.33 3.32 11.50
N GLY A 333 14.05 4.53 11.96
CA GLY A 333 14.34 4.90 13.35
C GLY A 333 14.12 6.37 13.67
N THR A 334 14.81 6.87 14.69
CA THR A 334 14.75 8.30 15.05
C THR A 334 15.75 9.12 14.25
N LEU A 335 15.57 10.45 14.28
CA LEU A 335 16.47 11.38 13.60
C LEU A 335 17.88 11.36 14.23
N GLU A 336 17.93 11.32 15.55
CA GLU A 336 19.15 11.36 16.35
C GLU A 336 20.00 10.09 16.12
N GLN A 337 19.34 8.93 16.05
CA GLN A 337 20.01 7.65 15.74
C GLN A 337 20.66 7.69 14.35
N LEU A 338 19.97 8.24 13.34
CA LEU A 338 20.54 8.38 12.00
C LEU A 338 21.69 9.40 11.95
N GLN A 339 21.61 10.48 12.75
CA GLN A 339 22.68 11.46 12.86
C GLN A 339 23.96 10.88 13.46
N ALA A 340 23.82 9.94 14.38
CA ALA A 340 24.95 9.27 15.02
C ALA A 340 25.70 8.30 14.09
N MET A 341 25.17 7.96 12.91
CA MET A 341 25.77 7.00 11.98
C MET A 341 26.19 7.67 10.65
N PRO A 342 27.14 8.62 10.65
CA PRO A 342 27.55 9.35 9.45
C PRO A 342 28.10 8.44 8.34
N HIS A 343 28.75 7.34 8.72
CA HIS A 343 29.38 6.41 7.78
C HIS A 343 28.36 5.67 6.89
N ALA A 344 27.15 5.45 7.40
CA ALA A 344 26.08 4.80 6.64
C ALA A 344 25.43 5.73 5.60
N HIS A 345 25.61 7.05 5.69
CA HIS A 345 24.86 8.05 4.89
C HIS A 345 25.01 7.86 3.38
N HIS A 346 26.17 7.39 2.91
CA HIS A 346 26.45 7.19 1.49
C HIS A 346 25.73 5.97 0.88
N TYR A 347 25.39 4.96 1.69
CA TYR A 347 24.78 3.71 1.22
C TYR A 347 23.27 3.68 1.36
N LEU A 348 22.70 4.59 2.16
CA LEU A 348 21.27 4.61 2.46
C LEU A 348 20.44 5.03 1.24
N GLU A 349 19.67 4.08 0.74
CA GLU A 349 18.70 4.27 -0.34
C GLU A 349 17.29 4.56 0.20
N SER A 350 16.98 4.08 1.41
CA SER A 350 15.66 4.15 2.01
C SER A 350 15.76 4.59 3.47
N VAL A 351 15.03 5.66 3.83
CA VAL A 351 14.94 6.15 5.22
C VAL A 351 13.49 6.29 5.64
N THR A 352 13.16 5.73 6.80
CA THR A 352 11.86 5.87 7.45
C THR A 352 12.01 6.43 8.86
N PHE A 353 11.41 7.58 9.11
CA PHE A 353 11.33 8.10 10.47
C PHE A 353 10.09 7.55 11.16
N ARG A 354 10.29 6.72 12.20
CA ARG A 354 9.20 6.08 12.95
C ARG A 354 8.39 7.11 13.75
N GLU A 355 9.06 8.13 14.25
CA GLU A 355 8.46 9.16 15.08
C GLU A 355 8.07 10.38 14.24
N SER A 356 6.95 11.01 14.61
CA SER A 356 6.56 12.28 14.02
C SER A 356 7.46 13.40 14.53
N MET A 357 8.14 14.08 13.61
CA MET A 357 8.99 15.21 13.93
C MET A 357 8.14 16.41 14.33
N GLN A 358 8.42 16.96 15.49
CA GLN A 358 7.81 18.20 15.95
C GLN A 358 8.55 19.37 15.28
N THR A 359 7.86 20.11 14.41
CA THR A 359 8.45 21.28 13.75
C THR A 359 8.46 22.44 14.73
N ARG A 360 9.54 22.54 15.49
CA ARG A 360 10.05 23.82 16.00
C ARG A 360 11.02 24.37 14.96
N GLU A 361 11.31 25.67 14.97
CA GLU A 361 12.08 26.36 13.91
C GLU A 361 13.42 25.68 13.58
N VAL A 362 14.08 25.05 14.56
CA VAL A 362 15.39 24.40 14.38
C VAL A 362 15.29 23.02 13.72
N THR A 363 14.18 22.30 13.89
CA THR A 363 14.06 20.90 13.45
C THR A 363 14.14 20.76 11.93
N SER A 364 13.53 21.68 11.18
CA SER A 364 13.50 21.62 9.71
C SER A 364 14.90 21.75 9.09
N LEU A 365 15.73 22.65 9.62
CA LEU A 365 17.11 22.85 9.19
C LEU A 365 17.98 21.64 9.52
N VAL A 366 17.81 21.06 10.71
CA VAL A 366 18.57 19.88 11.14
C VAL A 366 18.23 18.66 10.28
N VAL A 367 16.95 18.46 9.96
CA VAL A 367 16.51 17.38 9.07
C VAL A 367 17.05 17.59 7.66
N ALA A 368 16.94 18.82 7.12
CA ALA A 368 17.47 19.14 5.81
C ALA A 368 18.99 18.90 5.71
N GLY A 369 19.75 19.39 6.69
CA GLY A 369 21.20 19.18 6.75
C GLY A 369 21.60 17.70 6.83
N LEU A 370 20.85 16.88 7.56
CA LEU A 370 21.07 15.44 7.58
C LEU A 370 20.75 14.81 6.22
N LEU A 371 19.57 15.10 5.66
CA LEU A 371 19.11 14.52 4.42
C LEU A 371 20.02 14.90 3.23
N GLN A 372 20.63 16.08 3.25
CA GLN A 372 21.58 16.53 2.25
C GLN A 372 22.84 15.64 2.19
N ARG A 373 23.21 14.99 3.31
CA ARG A 373 24.31 14.03 3.36
C ARG A 373 23.95 12.67 2.79
N LEU A 374 22.66 12.36 2.66
CA LEU A 374 22.15 11.09 2.12
C LEU A 374 22.07 11.13 0.59
N THR A 375 23.23 11.16 -0.07
CA THR A 375 23.34 11.36 -1.53
C THR A 375 22.64 10.29 -2.37
N SER A 376 22.51 9.08 -1.82
CA SER A 376 21.91 7.90 -2.46
C SER A 376 20.42 7.72 -2.14
N LEU A 377 19.81 8.63 -1.38
CA LEU A 377 18.44 8.48 -0.92
C LEU A 377 17.44 8.51 -2.08
N THR A 378 16.70 7.41 -2.24
CA THR A 378 15.64 7.27 -3.25
C THR A 378 14.25 7.14 -2.63
N LYS A 379 14.15 6.64 -1.39
CA LYS A 379 12.88 6.47 -0.66
C LYS A 379 12.95 7.18 0.68
N LEU A 380 11.98 8.07 0.94
CA LEU A 380 11.86 8.79 2.20
C LEU A 380 10.44 8.66 2.73
N LYS A 381 10.32 8.19 3.97
CA LYS A 381 9.08 8.22 4.74
C LYS A 381 9.27 9.08 5.97
N ILE A 382 8.50 10.16 6.06
CA ILE A 382 8.65 11.16 7.10
C ILE A 382 7.28 11.66 7.56
N SER A 383 7.15 11.80 8.88
CA SER A 383 5.93 12.30 9.51
C SER A 383 6.24 13.59 10.25
N PHE A 384 5.42 14.62 10.10
CA PHE A 384 5.53 15.90 10.79
C PHE A 384 4.29 16.20 11.62
N THR A 385 4.50 16.77 12.80
CA THR A 385 3.46 17.41 13.61
C THR A 385 3.72 18.91 13.61
N LEU A 386 2.94 19.61 12.79
CA LEU A 386 3.07 21.04 12.56
C LEU A 386 2.34 21.82 13.65
N HIS A 387 3.07 22.72 14.32
CA HIS A 387 2.50 23.61 15.34
C HIS A 387 1.85 24.86 14.73
N SER A 388 2.42 25.41 13.65
CA SER A 388 1.89 26.57 12.94
C SER A 388 1.67 26.27 11.45
N MET A 389 0.85 27.07 10.79
CA MET A 389 0.59 26.94 9.34
C MET A 389 1.68 27.56 8.47
N TYR A 390 2.54 28.41 9.03
CA TYR A 390 3.43 29.28 8.26
C TYR A 390 4.72 28.61 7.75
N ASP A 391 5.13 27.47 8.31
CA ASP A 391 6.45 26.89 8.04
C ASP A 391 6.45 25.71 7.03
N SER A 392 5.28 25.30 6.55
CA SER A 392 5.18 24.09 5.73
C SER A 392 5.84 24.24 4.36
N GLY A 393 5.76 25.42 3.73
CA GLY A 393 6.37 25.70 2.44
C GLY A 393 7.91 25.65 2.46
N ASN A 394 8.53 26.17 3.53
CA ASN A 394 9.99 26.17 3.68
C ASN A 394 10.52 24.76 3.95
N LEU A 395 9.79 23.97 4.74
CA LEU A 395 10.10 22.56 4.98
C LEU A 395 10.14 21.78 3.66
N LEU A 396 9.11 21.93 2.81
CA LEU A 396 9.06 21.19 1.54
C LEU A 396 10.18 21.63 0.58
N LYS A 397 10.48 22.93 0.51
CA LYS A 397 11.63 23.45 -0.27
C LYS A 397 12.95 22.89 0.24
N SER A 398 13.12 22.81 1.56
CA SER A 398 14.32 22.26 2.19
C SER A 398 14.47 20.77 1.90
N LEU A 399 13.38 19.99 1.93
CA LEU A 399 13.37 18.58 1.51
C LEU A 399 13.74 18.42 0.03
N ILE A 400 13.23 19.27 -0.84
CA ILE A 400 13.57 19.26 -2.28
C ILE A 400 15.06 19.51 -2.49
N ALA A 401 15.62 20.52 -1.82
CA ALA A 401 17.03 20.86 -1.91
C ALA A 401 17.93 19.75 -1.36
N SER A 402 17.48 19.07 -0.29
CA SER A 402 18.25 18.03 0.39
C SER A 402 18.23 16.68 -0.34
N CYS A 403 17.14 16.35 -1.03
CA CYS A 403 16.93 15.03 -1.63
C CYS A 403 16.68 15.09 -3.15
N PRO A 404 17.67 15.49 -3.98
CA PRO A 404 17.48 15.65 -5.42
C PRO A 404 17.21 14.32 -6.17
N ASN A 405 17.62 13.20 -5.58
CA ASN A 405 17.48 11.86 -6.17
C ASN A 405 16.21 11.12 -5.74
N LEU A 406 15.33 11.76 -4.97
CA LEU A 406 14.18 11.11 -4.38
C LEU A 406 13.18 10.63 -5.43
N ARG A 407 12.85 9.33 -5.39
CA ARG A 407 11.88 8.67 -6.29
C ARG A 407 10.57 8.34 -5.60
N HIS A 408 10.62 8.07 -4.30
CA HIS A 408 9.47 7.73 -3.47
C HIS A 408 9.44 8.60 -2.23
N LEU A 409 8.34 9.34 -2.03
CA LEU A 409 8.12 10.19 -0.87
C LEU A 409 6.80 9.81 -0.20
N GLU A 410 6.88 9.35 1.05
CA GLU A 410 5.73 9.27 1.95
C GLU A 410 5.81 10.41 2.97
N LEU A 411 4.89 11.36 2.85
CA LEU A 411 4.81 12.54 3.70
C LEU A 411 3.49 12.53 4.47
N VAL A 412 3.59 12.44 5.79
CA VAL A 412 2.44 12.50 6.70
C VAL A 412 2.52 13.77 7.52
N CYS A 413 1.57 14.69 7.33
CA CYS A 413 1.46 15.90 8.14
C CYS A 413 0.17 15.85 8.96
N GLY A 414 0.35 15.58 10.24
CA GLY A 414 -0.74 15.41 11.20
C GLY A 414 -1.10 16.68 11.97
N HIS A 415 -2.18 16.57 12.74
CA HIS A 415 -2.64 17.53 13.76
C HIS A 415 -3.32 18.81 13.24
N ARG A 416 -2.66 19.61 12.38
CA ARG A 416 -3.20 20.90 11.88
C ARG A 416 -3.16 20.99 10.35
N PRO A 417 -4.04 21.80 9.72
CA PRO A 417 -3.96 22.10 8.29
C PRO A 417 -2.55 22.52 7.93
N SER A 418 -1.92 21.71 7.08
CA SER A 418 -0.47 21.76 6.88
C SER A 418 -0.13 22.58 5.64
N PHE A 419 -0.77 22.23 4.53
CA PHE A 419 -0.52 22.83 3.23
C PHE A 419 -1.85 23.13 2.55
N GLN A 420 -1.96 24.31 1.94
CA GLN A 420 -2.91 24.47 0.84
C GLN A 420 -2.42 23.62 -0.33
N ILE A 421 -3.31 22.83 -0.92
CA ILE A 421 -2.95 21.91 -2.00
C ILE A 421 -2.33 22.63 -3.19
N ASP A 422 -2.75 23.88 -3.44
CA ASP A 422 -2.19 24.72 -4.50
C ASP A 422 -0.71 25.07 -4.27
N THR A 423 -0.35 25.43 -3.04
CA THR A 423 1.04 25.77 -2.70
C THR A 423 1.90 24.52 -2.72
N PHE A 424 1.36 23.40 -2.23
CA PHE A 424 2.02 22.11 -2.28
C PHE A 424 2.30 21.65 -3.72
N SER A 425 1.30 21.72 -4.60
CA SER A 425 1.46 21.31 -6.01
C SER A 425 2.50 22.15 -6.73
N LYS A 426 2.53 23.47 -6.52
CA LYS A 426 3.59 24.34 -7.09
C LYS A 426 4.98 23.95 -6.60
N THR A 427 5.10 23.64 -5.31
CA THR A 427 6.39 23.34 -4.69
C THR A 427 6.90 21.95 -5.08
N ILE A 428 6.03 20.94 -5.18
CA ILE A 428 6.43 19.55 -5.49
C ILE A 428 7.10 19.39 -6.87
N ARG A 429 6.92 20.37 -7.76
CA ARG A 429 7.62 20.44 -9.06
C ARG A 429 9.16 20.40 -8.90
N GLY A 430 9.67 20.85 -7.76
CA GLY A 430 11.11 20.81 -7.47
C GLY A 430 11.67 19.39 -7.34
N PHE A 431 10.84 18.38 -7.02
CA PHE A 431 11.28 16.99 -7.03
C PHE A 431 11.32 16.44 -8.45
N THR A 432 12.46 16.63 -9.11
CA THR A 432 12.62 16.25 -10.52
C THR A 432 12.61 14.73 -10.75
N LYS A 433 12.95 13.89 -9.77
CA LYS A 433 13.00 12.42 -9.97
C LYS A 433 11.85 11.66 -9.28
N LEU A 434 10.90 12.37 -8.69
CA LEU A 434 9.81 11.76 -7.92
C LEU A 434 8.81 11.07 -8.84
N ARG A 435 8.59 9.77 -8.57
CA ARG A 435 7.65 8.91 -9.30
C ARG A 435 6.48 8.49 -8.44
N VAL A 436 6.73 8.27 -7.15
CA VAL A 436 5.72 7.81 -6.20
C VAL A 436 5.58 8.79 -5.04
N LEU A 437 4.35 9.22 -4.79
CA LEU A 437 4.02 10.15 -3.70
C LEU A 437 2.89 9.61 -2.84
N HIS A 438 3.11 9.49 -1.53
CA HIS A 438 2.06 9.21 -0.56
C HIS A 438 1.88 10.41 0.36
N LEU A 439 0.88 11.24 0.09
CA LEU A 439 0.60 12.44 0.86
C LEU A 439 -0.60 12.20 1.79
N SER A 440 -0.36 12.32 3.10
CA SER A 440 -1.41 12.33 4.11
C SER A 440 -1.40 13.65 4.86
N ILE A 441 -2.42 14.49 4.64
CA ILE A 441 -2.47 15.86 5.18
C ILE A 441 -3.83 16.14 5.82
N VAL A 442 -3.86 17.05 6.79
CA VAL A 442 -5.10 17.63 7.28
C VAL A 442 -5.58 18.69 6.28
N ARG A 443 -6.81 18.54 5.76
CA ARG A 443 -7.38 19.43 4.72
C ARG A 443 -7.63 20.84 5.25
N TYR A 444 -7.31 21.87 4.47
CA TYR A 444 -7.62 23.26 4.80
C TYR A 444 -9.11 23.56 4.55
N PRO A 445 -9.80 24.35 5.40
CA PRO A 445 -11.17 24.77 5.12
C PRO A 445 -11.21 25.62 3.85
N GLY A 446 -11.97 25.19 2.85
CA GLY A 446 -12.02 25.84 1.53
C GLY A 446 -11.06 25.24 0.49
N ASP A 447 -10.19 24.30 0.86
CA ASP A 447 -9.43 23.53 -0.13
C ASP A 447 -10.39 22.80 -1.07
N GLU A 448 -9.91 22.56 -2.29
CA GLU A 448 -10.65 21.81 -3.28
C GLU A 448 -10.96 20.36 -2.86
N ASN A 449 -11.79 19.69 -3.65
CA ASN A 449 -12.04 18.27 -3.50
C ASN A 449 -10.78 17.44 -3.87
N LEU A 450 -10.75 16.16 -3.46
CA LEU A 450 -9.64 15.24 -3.76
C LEU A 450 -9.30 15.17 -5.25
N ALA A 451 -10.31 15.16 -6.12
CA ALA A 451 -10.15 15.03 -7.56
C ALA A 451 -9.39 16.23 -8.17
N ALA A 452 -9.82 17.44 -7.82
CA ALA A 452 -9.22 18.68 -8.30
C ALA A 452 -7.82 18.87 -7.71
N GLY A 453 -7.64 18.60 -6.41
CA GLY A 453 -6.33 18.62 -5.78
C GLY A 453 -5.34 17.62 -6.42
N ALA A 454 -5.78 16.40 -6.70
CA ALA A 454 -4.98 15.40 -7.38
C ALA A 454 -4.64 15.80 -8.83
N ALA A 455 -5.61 16.37 -9.57
CA ALA A 455 -5.37 16.90 -10.91
C ALA A 455 -4.31 18.01 -10.88
N ARG A 456 -4.36 18.95 -9.92
CA ARG A 456 -3.34 19.99 -9.75
C ARG A 456 -1.95 19.41 -9.46
N ILE A 457 -1.85 18.42 -8.57
CA ILE A 457 -0.57 17.76 -8.26
C ILE A 457 0.00 17.08 -9.51
N ALA A 458 -0.83 16.33 -10.23
CA ALA A 458 -0.44 15.64 -11.46
C ALA A 458 0.01 16.61 -12.57
N MET A 459 -0.67 17.75 -12.71
CA MET A 459 -0.28 18.79 -13.67
C MET A 459 1.03 19.47 -13.29
N ALA A 460 1.27 19.68 -11.99
CA ALA A 460 2.47 20.38 -11.52
C ALA A 460 3.73 19.51 -11.58
N ASN A 461 3.61 18.19 -11.40
CA ASN A 461 4.71 17.24 -11.56
C ASN A 461 4.30 16.04 -12.44
N PRO A 462 4.50 16.13 -13.76
CA PRO A 462 4.07 15.10 -14.70
C PRO A 462 4.97 13.85 -14.70
N ARG A 463 6.01 13.80 -13.86
CA ARG A 463 6.87 12.62 -13.69
C ARG A 463 6.33 11.63 -12.65
N LEU A 464 5.31 12.04 -11.90
CA LEU A 464 4.61 11.14 -10.99
C LEU A 464 3.92 10.05 -11.80
N GLU A 465 4.17 8.79 -11.46
CA GLU A 465 3.50 7.63 -12.05
C GLU A 465 2.28 7.26 -11.19
N ASN A 466 2.50 7.16 -9.87
CA ASN A 466 1.50 6.75 -8.90
C ASN A 466 1.54 7.67 -7.68
N PHE A 467 0.39 8.14 -7.22
CA PHE A 467 0.34 8.87 -5.95
C PHE A 467 -0.95 8.65 -5.20
N THR A 468 -0.88 8.77 -3.88
CA THR A 468 -2.05 8.72 -3.00
C THR A 468 -2.21 10.03 -2.25
N LEU A 469 -3.43 10.55 -2.21
CA LEU A 469 -3.80 11.72 -1.43
C LEU A 469 -4.81 11.33 -0.37
N THR A 470 -4.44 11.48 0.89
CA THR A 470 -5.30 11.17 2.03
C THR A 470 -5.53 12.41 2.87
N PHE A 471 -6.79 12.81 2.97
CA PHE A 471 -7.22 13.83 3.91
C PHE A 471 -7.49 13.20 5.28
N LEU A 472 -6.63 13.57 6.23
CA LEU A 472 -6.75 13.22 7.63
C LEU A 472 -7.81 14.12 8.28
N PRO A 473 -8.67 13.57 9.15
CA PRO A 473 -9.57 14.39 9.95
C PRO A 473 -8.77 15.26 10.92
N MET A 474 -9.22 16.49 11.15
CA MET A 474 -8.67 17.33 12.22
C MET A 474 -8.85 16.60 13.57
N LYS A 475 -7.75 16.35 14.27
CA LYS A 475 -7.77 15.84 15.64
C LYS A 475 -8.06 17.03 16.57
N TYR A 476 -9.34 17.30 16.84
CA TYR A 476 -9.72 18.13 18.00
C TYR A 476 -9.37 17.32 19.25
N PRO A 477 -8.69 17.94 20.22
CA PRO A 477 -9.41 18.84 21.11
C PRO A 477 -8.86 20.26 21.01
N ILE A 478 -9.71 21.22 20.65
CA ILE A 478 -9.57 22.51 21.33
C ILE A 478 -10.23 22.21 22.67
N SER A 479 -9.44 22.08 23.73
CA SER A 479 -9.92 22.06 25.10
C SER A 479 -10.53 23.43 25.40
N LEU A 480 -11.68 23.72 24.78
CA LEU A 480 -12.51 24.83 25.19
C LEU A 480 -13.20 24.38 26.47
N PRO A 481 -13.04 25.11 27.59
CA PRO A 481 -13.64 24.74 28.87
C PRO A 481 -15.19 24.68 28.84
N PHE A 482 -15.83 25.13 27.74
CA PHE A 482 -17.29 25.16 27.58
C PHE A 482 -17.78 24.76 26.17
N SER A 483 -17.19 23.72 25.54
CA SER A 483 -17.73 23.20 24.27
C SER A 483 -19.03 22.42 24.51
N MET A 484 -20.18 23.11 24.50
CA MET A 484 -21.48 22.45 24.36
C MET A 484 -21.52 21.67 23.05
N SER A 485 -21.63 20.34 23.15
CA SER A 485 -21.58 19.35 22.06
C SER A 485 -22.80 19.37 21.12
N LEU A 486 -23.43 20.52 20.91
CA LEU A 486 -24.69 20.66 20.15
C LEU A 486 -24.49 20.77 18.62
N PHE A 487 -23.26 20.88 18.12
CA PHE A 487 -23.01 20.87 16.67
C PHE A 487 -22.98 19.44 16.10
N LEU A 488 -24.18 18.92 15.87
CA LEU A 488 -24.53 17.63 15.26
C LEU A 488 -24.00 17.36 13.83
N PHE A 489 -23.20 18.26 13.21
CA PHE A 489 -23.10 18.30 11.74
C PHE A 489 -21.71 18.21 11.08
N THR A 490 -20.60 18.07 11.82
CA THR A 490 -19.30 17.81 11.15
C THR A 490 -18.88 16.36 11.25
N LEU A 491 -19.61 15.51 10.52
CA LEU A 491 -19.32 14.08 10.39
C LEU A 491 -17.92 13.91 9.74
N ARG A 492 -16.96 13.48 10.56
CA ARG A 492 -15.54 13.32 10.19
C ARG A 492 -15.40 12.25 9.12
N THR A 493 -15.22 12.65 7.87
CA THR A 493 -14.98 11.71 6.77
C THR A 493 -13.49 11.65 6.45
N LYS A 494 -12.86 10.50 6.69
CA LYS A 494 -11.54 10.21 6.10
C LYS A 494 -11.77 10.00 4.61
N ALA A 495 -11.12 10.80 3.79
CA ALA A 495 -11.17 10.70 2.35
C ALA A 495 -9.77 10.36 1.84
N SER A 496 -9.65 9.31 1.04
CA SER A 496 -8.37 8.88 0.46
C SER A 496 -8.58 8.55 -1.00
N GLY A 497 -7.63 8.92 -1.86
CA GLY A 497 -7.63 8.57 -3.27
C GLY A 497 -6.27 7.99 -3.67
N SER A 498 -6.31 6.95 -4.51
CA SER A 498 -5.15 6.48 -5.27
C SER A 498 -5.28 6.93 -6.71
N PHE A 499 -4.19 7.46 -7.26
CA PHE A 499 -4.15 8.11 -8.56
C PHE A 499 -2.97 7.56 -9.37
N THR A 500 -3.25 7.22 -10.63
CA THR A 500 -2.23 6.79 -11.59
C THR A 500 -2.26 7.77 -12.75
N LEU A 501 -1.12 8.40 -13.01
CA LEU A 501 -0.94 9.38 -14.07
C LEU A 501 -0.34 8.71 -15.29
N THR A 502 -0.96 8.93 -16.45
CA THR A 502 -0.41 8.54 -17.74
C THR A 502 0.01 9.78 -18.50
N CYS A 503 1.23 9.78 -19.02
CA CYS A 503 1.77 10.87 -19.84
C CYS A 503 1.89 10.46 -21.31
N ASP A 504 2.03 11.45 -22.18
CA ASP A 504 2.38 11.22 -23.58
C ASP A 504 3.89 10.94 -23.75
N ASN A 505 4.31 10.74 -24.99
CA ASN A 505 5.72 10.50 -25.35
C ASN A 505 6.64 11.69 -24.99
N HIS A 506 6.08 12.87 -24.75
CA HIS A 506 6.82 14.08 -24.37
C HIS A 506 6.82 14.31 -22.84
N GLY A 507 6.21 13.40 -22.08
CA GLY A 507 6.09 13.53 -20.63
C GLY A 507 5.04 14.55 -20.19
N LEU A 508 4.09 14.93 -21.06
CA LEU A 508 2.96 15.77 -20.70
C LEU A 508 1.80 14.92 -20.15
N PRO A 509 1.11 15.39 -19.10
CA PRO A 509 0.05 14.63 -18.45
C PRO A 509 -1.18 14.50 -19.36
N LEU A 510 -1.56 13.26 -19.70
CA LEU A 510 -2.71 12.98 -20.56
C LEU A 510 -3.97 12.66 -19.74
N THR A 511 -3.90 11.60 -18.94
CA THR A 511 -5.05 11.11 -18.18
C THR A 511 -4.67 10.75 -16.76
N LEU A 512 -5.57 11.06 -15.84
CA LEU A 512 -5.45 10.71 -14.43
C LEU A 512 -6.52 9.68 -14.10
N ARG A 513 -6.11 8.43 -13.87
CA ARG A 513 -7.00 7.38 -13.38
C ARG A 513 -7.08 7.49 -11.87
N ALA A 514 -8.29 7.57 -11.33
CA ALA A 514 -8.52 7.80 -9.92
C ALA A 514 -9.39 6.71 -9.31
N PHE A 515 -9.01 6.26 -8.12
CA PHE A 515 -9.80 5.44 -7.22
C PHE A 515 -9.94 6.15 -5.88
N GLU A 516 -11.10 6.74 -5.63
CA GLU A 516 -11.41 7.39 -4.36
C GLU A 516 -12.18 6.45 -3.43
N ARG A 517 -11.81 6.51 -2.15
CA ARG A 517 -12.52 5.90 -1.04
C ARG A 517 -12.86 6.97 0.00
N ARG A 518 -14.15 7.13 0.27
CA ARG A 518 -14.66 8.03 1.32
C ARG A 518 -15.37 7.20 2.37
N ARG A 519 -14.99 7.38 3.64
CA ARG A 519 -15.74 6.84 4.78
C ARG A 519 -16.75 7.88 5.21
N LEU A 520 -18.04 7.59 5.06
CA LEU A 520 -19.12 8.43 5.55
C LEU A 520 -19.57 7.86 6.90
N VAL A 521 -19.43 8.65 7.95
CA VAL A 521 -20.00 8.33 9.26
C VAL A 521 -21.41 8.89 9.23
N TRP A 522 -22.43 8.07 9.46
CA TRP A 522 -23.80 8.55 9.51
C TRP A 522 -24.05 9.29 10.84
N PRO A 523 -24.91 10.32 10.85
CA PRO A 523 -25.30 10.99 12.09
C PRO A 523 -25.99 10.02 13.06
N MET A 524 -26.05 10.40 14.34
CA MET A 524 -26.70 9.63 15.40
C MET A 524 -26.15 8.20 15.61
N GLY A 525 -24.91 7.94 15.23
CA GLY A 525 -24.29 6.63 15.46
C GLY A 525 -24.87 5.49 14.60
N LEU A 526 -25.60 5.79 13.51
CA LEU A 526 -26.14 4.80 12.55
C LEU A 526 -25.06 4.06 11.73
N GLY A 527 -23.82 4.01 12.23
CA GLY A 527 -22.71 3.28 11.64
C GLY A 527 -21.89 4.09 10.63
N CYS A 528 -21.06 3.37 9.89
CA CYS A 528 -20.15 3.91 8.89
C CYS A 528 -20.42 3.24 7.54
N SER A 529 -20.66 4.02 6.49
CA SER A 529 -20.67 3.52 5.13
C SER A 529 -19.38 3.88 4.39
N TYR A 530 -19.02 3.07 3.41
CA TYR A 530 -17.89 3.35 2.52
C TYR A 530 -18.42 3.59 1.12
N ARG A 531 -18.10 4.75 0.54
CA ARG A 531 -18.35 5.04 -0.86
C ARG A 531 -17.04 4.97 -1.61
N THR A 532 -16.99 4.12 -2.63
CA THR A 532 -15.87 4.09 -3.58
C THR A 532 -16.29 4.71 -4.90
N LYS A 533 -15.37 5.41 -5.56
CA LYS A 533 -15.62 6.02 -6.87
C LYS A 533 -14.40 5.80 -7.76
N ARG A 534 -14.61 5.24 -8.94
CA ARG A 534 -13.60 5.15 -10.02
C ARG A 534 -13.95 6.16 -11.09
N TYR A 535 -12.96 6.91 -11.54
CA TYR A 535 -13.12 7.82 -12.67
C TYR A 535 -11.79 8.04 -13.38
N THR A 536 -11.85 8.56 -14.59
CA THR A 536 -10.69 8.99 -15.36
C THR A 536 -10.87 10.46 -15.70
N SER A 537 -9.91 11.30 -15.30
CA SER A 537 -9.88 12.72 -15.62
C SER A 537 -8.94 12.95 -16.80
N ASP A 538 -9.37 13.74 -17.78
CA ASP A 538 -8.53 14.19 -18.89
C ASP A 538 -7.80 15.46 -18.44
N LEU A 539 -6.47 15.43 -18.45
CA LEU A 539 -5.61 16.51 -17.97
C LEU A 539 -5.14 17.44 -19.10
N ARG A 540 -5.49 17.14 -20.36
CA ARG A 540 -5.10 17.98 -21.50
C ARG A 540 -5.73 19.37 -21.39
N PRO A 541 -5.04 20.44 -21.86
CA PRO A 541 -5.58 21.79 -21.88
C PRO A 541 -6.95 21.87 -22.54
N ALA A 542 -7.80 22.77 -22.05
CA ALA A 542 -9.06 23.08 -22.72
C ALA A 542 -8.77 23.54 -24.16
N GLY A 543 -9.37 22.89 -25.15
CA GLY A 543 -9.13 23.15 -26.58
C GLY A 543 -8.24 22.13 -27.29
N SER A 544 -7.63 21.15 -26.58
CA SER A 544 -6.92 20.06 -27.26
C SER A 544 -7.89 19.29 -28.19
N PRO A 545 -7.54 19.07 -29.47
CA PRO A 545 -8.43 18.44 -30.45
C PRO A 545 -8.89 17.04 -30.01
N SER A 546 -8.05 16.36 -29.22
CA SER A 546 -8.29 15.02 -28.70
C SER A 546 -9.17 15.00 -27.43
N ARG A 547 -9.39 16.15 -26.78
CA ARG A 547 -10.29 16.31 -25.62
C ARG A 547 -11.73 16.57 -26.04
N SER A 548 -11.95 17.03 -27.28
CA SER A 548 -13.30 17.25 -27.84
C SER A 548 -14.03 15.91 -27.90
N LYS A 549 -14.86 15.64 -26.89
CA LYS A 549 -15.87 14.60 -26.94
C LYS A 549 -16.91 15.06 -27.97
N LYS A 550 -16.70 14.71 -29.23
CA LYS A 550 -17.67 14.98 -30.30
C LYS A 550 -19.02 14.35 -29.92
N GLY A 551 -20.10 15.12 -30.05
CA GLY A 551 -21.48 14.66 -29.87
C GLY A 551 -22.13 14.99 -28.51
N LEU A 552 -23.32 14.41 -28.30
CA LEU A 552 -24.24 14.71 -27.19
C LEU A 552 -23.61 14.55 -25.79
N LYS A 553 -22.61 13.66 -25.65
CA LYS A 553 -21.86 13.46 -24.39
C LYS A 553 -21.02 14.66 -23.99
N GLY A 554 -20.46 15.40 -24.95
CA GLY A 554 -19.74 16.65 -24.67
C GLY A 554 -20.68 17.72 -24.15
N PHE A 555 -21.84 17.86 -24.80
CA PHE A 555 -22.90 18.80 -24.40
C PHE A 555 -23.47 18.48 -23.00
N MET A 556 -23.80 17.21 -22.72
CA MET A 556 -24.25 16.79 -21.39
C MET A 556 -23.17 16.98 -20.32
N SER A 557 -21.90 16.80 -20.67
CA SER A 557 -20.79 17.08 -19.75
C SER A 557 -20.74 18.55 -19.37
N LEU A 558 -20.90 19.46 -20.34
CA LEU A 558 -20.92 20.91 -20.10
C LEU A 558 -22.11 21.33 -19.22
N LEU A 559 -23.29 20.72 -19.40
CA LEU A 559 -24.45 20.96 -18.53
C LEU A 559 -24.19 20.56 -17.06
N SER A 560 -23.36 19.54 -16.84
CA SER A 560 -22.98 19.08 -15.49
C SER A 560 -21.78 19.80 -14.89
N GLU A 561 -21.07 20.62 -15.68
CA GLU A 561 -19.82 21.25 -15.27
C GLU A 561 -20.09 22.58 -14.53
N ASN A 562 -19.45 22.76 -13.37
CA ASN A 562 -19.50 24.00 -12.59
C ASN A 562 -18.48 25.03 -13.11
N SER A 563 -18.57 25.36 -14.40
CA SER A 563 -17.79 26.42 -15.04
C SER A 563 -18.72 27.52 -15.52
N ALA A 564 -18.20 28.74 -15.77
CA ALA A 564 -19.00 29.84 -16.32
C ALA A 564 -19.71 29.45 -17.63
N ALA A 565 -19.01 28.74 -18.53
CA ALA A 565 -19.61 28.20 -19.76
C ALA A 565 -20.69 27.14 -19.47
N GLY A 566 -20.53 26.33 -18.43
CA GLY A 566 -21.55 25.38 -17.99
C GLY A 566 -22.77 26.08 -17.36
N GLU A 567 -22.59 27.21 -16.69
CA GLU A 567 -23.68 28.06 -16.19
C GLU A 567 -24.46 28.71 -17.33
N GLU A 568 -23.77 29.28 -18.31
CA GLU A 568 -24.39 29.81 -19.54
C GLU A 568 -25.17 28.72 -20.28
N LEU A 569 -24.58 27.52 -20.44
CA LEU A 569 -25.26 26.42 -21.12
C LEU A 569 -26.48 25.92 -20.34
N ARG A 570 -26.40 25.86 -19.00
CA ARG A 570 -27.55 25.54 -18.14
C ARG A 570 -28.64 26.59 -18.26
N MET A 571 -28.27 27.87 -18.35
CA MET A 571 -29.21 28.95 -18.59
C MET A 571 -29.87 28.80 -19.97
N ILE A 572 -29.10 28.54 -21.03
CA ILE A 572 -29.63 28.30 -22.39
C ILE A 572 -30.57 27.08 -22.40
N ALA A 573 -30.17 25.97 -21.76
CA ALA A 573 -31.00 24.77 -21.69
C ALA A 573 -32.29 25.01 -20.88
N PHE A 574 -32.21 25.79 -19.81
CA PHE A 574 -33.38 26.20 -19.03
C PHE A 574 -34.32 27.10 -19.86
N CYS A 575 -33.77 28.08 -20.59
CA CYS A 575 -34.55 28.91 -21.52
C CYS A 575 -35.20 28.08 -22.63
N ALA A 576 -34.46 27.14 -23.23
CA ALA A 576 -34.99 26.24 -24.25
C ALA A 576 -36.12 25.37 -23.70
N PHE A 577 -35.98 24.87 -22.47
CA PHE A 577 -37.02 24.11 -21.78
C PHE A 577 -38.29 24.96 -21.53
N LEU A 578 -38.14 26.22 -21.11
CA LEU A 578 -39.26 27.14 -20.95
C LEU A 578 -39.98 27.42 -22.28
N VAL A 579 -39.23 27.58 -23.39
CA VAL A 579 -39.82 27.74 -24.73
C VAL A 579 -40.59 26.48 -25.14
N CYS A 580 -40.04 25.28 -24.89
CA CYS A 580 -40.75 24.03 -25.16
C CYS A 580 -42.05 23.93 -24.35
N LEU A 581 -42.04 24.31 -23.07
CA LEU A 581 -43.24 24.33 -22.23
C LEU A 581 -44.28 25.34 -22.73
N ALA A 582 -43.86 26.53 -23.18
CA ALA A 582 -44.76 27.52 -23.75
C ALA A 582 -45.43 27.02 -25.03
N VAL A 583 -44.65 26.46 -25.97
CA VAL A 583 -45.16 25.86 -27.21
C VAL A 583 -46.11 24.70 -26.92
N TRP A 584 -45.76 23.83 -25.96
CA TRP A 584 -46.64 22.75 -25.52
C TRP A 584 -47.97 23.28 -24.98
N GLY A 585 -47.93 24.32 -24.14
CA GLY A 585 -49.13 24.99 -23.64
C GLY A 585 -50.02 25.54 -24.76
N PHE A 586 -49.43 26.15 -25.80
CA PHE A 586 -50.18 26.62 -26.97
C PHE A 586 -50.80 25.48 -27.78
N LEU A 587 -50.10 24.36 -27.96
CA LEU A 587 -50.62 23.21 -28.70
C LEU A 587 -51.80 22.55 -27.97
N VAL A 588 -51.68 22.36 -26.65
CA VAL A 588 -52.77 21.80 -25.84
C VAL A 588 -53.99 22.72 -25.83
N ASN A 589 -53.81 24.04 -25.73
CA ASN A 589 -54.94 24.99 -25.79
C ASN A 589 -55.64 24.99 -27.15
N ARG A 590 -54.91 24.69 -28.23
CA ARG A 590 -55.48 24.70 -29.59
C ARG A 590 -56.38 23.48 -29.84
N GLU A 591 -56.11 22.35 -29.21
CA GLU A 591 -56.99 21.16 -29.28
C GLU A 591 -58.28 21.34 -28.47
N PHE A 592 -58.25 22.09 -27.38
CA PHE A 592 -59.45 22.39 -26.58
C PHE A 592 -60.34 23.51 -27.13
N GLY A 593 -59.87 24.28 -28.12
CA GLY A 593 -60.64 25.36 -28.76
C GLY A 593 -61.56 24.92 -29.91
N HIS A 594 -61.61 23.62 -30.23
CA HIS A 594 -62.42 23.04 -31.32
C HIS A 594 -63.54 22.09 -30.86
N THR A 595 -63.80 22.04 -29.56
CA THR A 595 -65.06 21.52 -28.97
C THR A 595 -65.92 22.68 -28.54
#